data_AF-C5F2E5-F1
#
_entry.id   AF-C5F2E5-F1
#
_cell.length_a   1.000
_cell.length_b   1.000
_cell.length_c   1.000
_cell.angle_alpha   90.00
_cell.angle_beta   90.00
_cell.angle_gamma   90.00
#
_symmetry.space_group_name_H-M   'P 1'
#
loop_
_entity.id
_entity.type
_entity.pdbx_description
1 polymer ?
#
loop_
_entity_poly.entity_id
_entity_poly.type
_entity_poly.pdbx_seq_one_letter_code
_entity_poly.pdbx_strand_id
1 'polypeptide(L)'
;MIQSYLKITSERKKRKNPARWDMWQSITGLVLAIFILFHMCFTSSILFGVDAFNAVVAFSEGSLIFGKGIPLLTTFVVIIISAFFVAHAFLAMRKFPANFQQLMIFKTHKSLMKHCDTTLWWIQFLTGFALFFLGSAHLVTILFNSTDINALTSAARFVEGNLAEFYLVLLVVMVLHASIGLYRVIIKWIPLEASTTAKSNIKRRNVKIAVFSVFIILGVIAFIADFTWIALGKSL
;
A
#
# COMPACT_ATOMS: atom_id res chain seq x y z
N MET A 1 13.76 -28.87 -16.76
CA MET A 1 14.38 -29.83 -15.81
C MET A 1 15.91 -29.63 -15.69
N ILE A 2 16.66 -29.69 -16.79
CA ILE A 2 18.15 -29.56 -16.81
C ILE A 2 18.67 -28.26 -16.16
N GLN A 3 18.01 -27.12 -16.42
CA GLN A 3 18.45 -25.83 -15.90
C GLN A 3 18.45 -25.75 -14.36
N SER A 4 17.62 -26.55 -13.68
CA SER A 4 17.51 -26.51 -12.21
C SER A 4 18.67 -27.25 -11.54
N TYR A 5 19.17 -28.30 -12.18
CA TYR A 5 20.38 -29.01 -11.76
C TYR A 5 21.65 -28.19 -12.06
N LEU A 6 21.75 -27.62 -13.27
CA LEU A 6 22.96 -26.92 -13.72
C LEU A 6 23.04 -25.44 -13.26
N LYS A 7 21.97 -24.88 -12.71
CA LYS A 7 21.83 -23.46 -12.31
C LYS A 7 22.06 -22.42 -13.43
N ILE A 8 22.21 -22.87 -14.68
CA ILE A 8 22.40 -22.05 -15.89
C ILE A 8 21.35 -22.40 -16.94
N THR A 9 21.12 -21.49 -17.89
CA THR A 9 20.22 -21.74 -19.03
C THR A 9 20.85 -22.71 -20.03
N SER A 10 20.07 -23.19 -21.00
CA SER A 10 20.59 -23.99 -22.13
C SER A 10 21.70 -23.28 -22.91
N GLU A 11 21.67 -21.95 -22.95
CA GLU A 11 22.71 -21.11 -23.54
C GLU A 11 23.92 -20.86 -22.60
N ARG A 12 24.03 -21.59 -21.47
CA ARG A 12 25.05 -21.38 -20.43
C ARG A 12 25.10 -19.96 -19.85
N LYS A 13 23.95 -19.26 -19.80
CA LYS A 13 23.82 -17.93 -19.19
C LYS A 13 23.15 -18.00 -17.82
N LYS A 14 23.32 -16.96 -17.01
CA LYS A 14 22.54 -16.78 -15.77
C LYS A 14 21.07 -16.54 -16.10
N ARG A 15 20.16 -17.07 -15.27
CA ARG A 15 18.72 -16.85 -15.43
C ARG A 15 18.38 -15.38 -15.17
N LYS A 16 17.50 -14.81 -16.01
CA LYS A 16 16.99 -13.44 -15.83
C LYS A 16 15.82 -13.34 -14.84
N ASN A 17 15.28 -14.47 -14.38
CA ASN A 17 14.11 -14.52 -13.48
C ASN A 17 14.30 -13.72 -12.18
N PRO A 18 15.46 -13.77 -11.47
CA PRO A 18 15.66 -12.95 -10.28
C PRO A 18 15.49 -11.45 -10.54
N ALA A 19 16.05 -10.95 -11.66
CA ALA A 19 15.90 -9.55 -12.05
C ALA A 19 14.45 -9.20 -12.41
N ARG A 20 13.77 -10.06 -13.17
CA ARG A 20 12.34 -9.90 -13.50
C ARG A 20 11.48 -9.86 -12.25
N TRP A 21 11.74 -10.75 -11.28
CA TRP A 21 10.98 -10.80 -10.04
C TRP A 21 11.21 -9.58 -9.15
N ASP A 22 12.41 -9.02 -9.15
CA ASP A 22 12.74 -7.80 -8.42
C ASP A 22 12.09 -6.54 -9.05
N MET A 23 12.02 -6.51 -10.38
CA MET A 23 11.28 -5.53 -11.15
C MET A 23 9.77 -5.61 -10.86
N TRP A 24 9.16 -6.80 -11.00
CA TRP A 24 7.72 -6.99 -10.74
C TRP A 24 7.33 -6.71 -9.29
N GLN A 25 8.20 -7.02 -8.31
CA GLN A 25 7.95 -6.65 -6.91
C GLN A 25 7.84 -5.13 -6.74
N SER A 26 8.67 -4.37 -7.49
CA SER A 26 8.68 -2.92 -7.44
C SER A 26 7.49 -2.30 -8.18
N ILE A 27 7.13 -2.87 -9.34
CA ILE A 27 5.97 -2.42 -10.14
C ILE A 27 4.67 -2.65 -9.36
N THR A 28 4.45 -3.86 -8.84
CA THR A 28 3.25 -4.17 -8.05
C THR A 28 3.13 -3.29 -6.81
N GLY A 29 4.24 -3.05 -6.10
CA GLY A 29 4.27 -2.14 -4.95
C GLY A 29 4.00 -0.68 -5.33
N LEU A 30 4.50 -0.21 -6.48
CA LEU A 30 4.24 1.13 -6.99
C LEU A 30 2.76 1.33 -7.35
N VAL A 31 2.16 0.36 -8.05
CA VAL A 31 0.73 0.39 -8.40
C VAL A 31 -0.11 0.47 -7.13
N LEU A 32 0.18 -0.35 -6.11
CA LEU A 32 -0.54 -0.33 -4.84
C LEU A 32 -0.33 1.00 -4.08
N ALA A 33 0.89 1.55 -4.06
CA ALA A 33 1.14 2.83 -3.40
C ALA A 33 0.38 3.98 -4.07
N ILE A 34 0.31 4.00 -5.41
CA ILE A 34 -0.48 4.98 -6.17
C ILE A 34 -1.98 4.78 -5.89
N PHE A 35 -2.46 3.54 -5.88
CA PHE A 35 -3.84 3.23 -5.51
C PHE A 35 -4.18 3.76 -4.11
N ILE A 36 -3.31 3.55 -3.11
CA ILE A 36 -3.53 4.06 -1.75
C ILE A 36 -3.57 5.60 -1.70
N LEU A 37 -2.78 6.30 -2.51
CA LEU A 37 -2.87 7.77 -2.61
C LEU A 37 -4.25 8.22 -3.07
N PHE A 38 -4.75 7.67 -4.18
CA PHE A 38 -6.10 7.99 -4.68
C PHE A 38 -7.18 7.54 -3.72
N HIS A 39 -7.05 6.33 -3.16
CA HIS A 39 -8.00 5.75 -2.23
C HIS A 39 -8.21 6.65 -1.02
N MET A 40 -7.13 7.12 -0.36
CA MET A 40 -7.25 8.04 0.78
C MET A 40 -7.90 9.37 0.40
N CYS A 41 -7.59 9.93 -0.78
CA CYS A 41 -8.27 11.14 -1.26
C CYS A 41 -9.77 10.90 -1.45
N PHE A 42 -10.15 9.75 -2.03
CA PHE A 42 -11.55 9.44 -2.33
C PHE A 42 -12.33 9.14 -1.05
N THR A 43 -11.79 8.35 -0.14
CA THR A 43 -12.46 8.05 1.14
C THR A 43 -12.54 9.26 2.06
N SER A 44 -11.58 10.19 1.96
CA SER A 44 -11.61 11.44 2.74
C SER A 44 -12.59 12.48 2.20
N SER A 45 -13.20 12.27 1.02
CA SER A 45 -14.19 13.20 0.48
C SER A 45 -15.44 13.36 1.36
N ILE A 46 -15.68 12.43 2.30
CA ILE A 46 -16.72 12.54 3.32
C ILE A 46 -16.57 13.78 4.21
N LEU A 47 -15.37 14.33 4.33
CA LEU A 47 -15.13 15.59 5.04
C LEU A 47 -15.90 16.77 4.43
N PHE A 48 -16.29 16.66 3.16
CA PHE A 48 -17.10 17.63 2.44
C PHE A 48 -18.60 17.28 2.45
N GLY A 49 -19.00 16.20 3.13
CA GLY A 49 -20.38 15.75 3.28
C GLY A 49 -20.71 14.45 2.53
N VAL A 50 -21.89 13.91 2.85
CA VAL A 50 -22.42 12.66 2.28
C VAL A 50 -22.52 12.73 0.75
N ASP A 51 -23.03 13.84 0.23
CA ASP A 51 -23.22 14.02 -1.21
C ASP A 51 -21.89 14.09 -1.97
N ALA A 52 -20.86 14.69 -1.36
CA ALA A 52 -19.52 14.76 -1.96
C ALA A 52 -18.91 13.37 -2.10
N PHE A 53 -18.99 12.53 -1.06
CA PHE A 53 -18.52 11.15 -1.14
C PHE A 53 -19.29 10.35 -2.18
N ASN A 54 -20.62 10.42 -2.17
CA ASN A 54 -21.46 9.70 -3.13
C ASN A 54 -21.19 10.16 -4.57
N ALA A 55 -20.90 11.44 -4.81
CA ALA A 55 -20.50 11.95 -6.11
C ALA A 55 -19.14 11.38 -6.56
N VAL A 56 -18.17 11.26 -5.65
CA VAL A 56 -16.87 10.62 -5.94
C VAL A 56 -17.03 9.14 -6.26
N VAL A 57 -17.90 8.42 -5.54
CA VAL A 57 -18.23 7.03 -5.87
C VAL A 57 -18.84 6.95 -7.26
N ALA A 58 -19.89 7.72 -7.56
CA ALA A 58 -20.51 7.72 -8.87
C ALA A 58 -19.53 8.06 -10.00
N PHE A 59 -18.63 9.02 -9.78
CA PHE A 59 -17.55 9.36 -10.70
C PHE A 59 -16.61 8.17 -10.93
N SER A 60 -16.19 7.47 -9.86
CA SER A 60 -15.34 6.27 -9.97
C SER A 60 -16.04 5.11 -10.66
N GLU A 61 -17.37 5.07 -10.59
CA GLU A 61 -18.25 4.14 -11.29
C GLU A 61 -18.62 4.63 -12.71
N GLY A 62 -17.90 5.60 -13.26
CA GLY A 62 -17.99 5.99 -14.66
C GLY A 62 -19.18 6.88 -15.01
N SER A 63 -19.79 7.56 -14.05
CA SER A 63 -20.96 8.43 -14.29
C SER A 63 -20.75 9.48 -15.39
N LEU A 64 -19.53 10.00 -15.58
CA LEU A 64 -19.20 10.95 -16.66
C LEU A 64 -19.28 10.33 -18.06
N ILE A 65 -19.06 9.03 -18.19
CA ILE A 65 -19.03 8.32 -19.48
C ILE A 65 -20.39 7.70 -19.78
N PHE A 66 -21.03 7.12 -18.76
CA PHE A 66 -22.26 6.34 -18.92
C PHE A 66 -23.53 7.08 -18.50
N GLY A 67 -23.41 8.32 -18.00
CA GLY A 67 -24.53 9.12 -17.47
C GLY A 67 -25.08 8.64 -16.12
N LYS A 68 -24.68 7.46 -15.66
CA LYS A 68 -24.98 6.88 -14.34
C LYS A 68 -23.79 6.06 -13.82
N GLY A 69 -23.65 5.96 -12.50
CA GLY A 69 -22.69 5.05 -11.89
C GLY A 69 -23.06 3.59 -12.18
N ILE A 70 -22.07 2.79 -12.59
CA ILE A 70 -22.20 1.34 -12.74
C ILE A 70 -21.40 0.67 -11.60
N PRO A 71 -22.06 0.17 -10.54
CA PRO A 71 -21.36 -0.38 -9.37
C PRO A 71 -20.45 -1.58 -9.66
N LEU A 72 -20.69 -2.29 -10.77
CA LEU A 72 -19.80 -3.37 -11.22
C LEU A 72 -18.38 -2.89 -11.57
N LEU A 73 -18.19 -1.60 -11.88
CA LEU A 73 -16.84 -1.04 -12.08
C LEU A 73 -16.04 -1.05 -10.77
N THR A 74 -16.68 -0.74 -9.64
CA THR A 74 -16.07 -0.86 -8.31
C THR A 74 -15.66 -2.31 -8.04
N THR A 75 -16.53 -3.29 -8.32
CA THR A 75 -16.21 -4.72 -8.21
C THR A 75 -14.97 -5.10 -9.05
N PHE A 76 -14.92 -4.64 -10.30
CA PHE A 76 -13.81 -4.93 -11.20
C PHE A 76 -12.48 -4.33 -10.70
N VAL A 77 -12.50 -3.08 -10.22
CA VAL A 77 -11.33 -2.42 -9.63
C VAL A 77 -10.83 -3.19 -8.41
N VAL A 78 -11.74 -3.62 -7.52
CA VAL A 78 -11.38 -4.38 -6.30
C VAL A 78 -10.74 -5.72 -6.67
N ILE A 79 -11.24 -6.42 -7.69
CA ILE A 79 -10.64 -7.68 -8.18
C ILE A 79 -9.22 -7.44 -8.70
N ILE A 80 -9.01 -6.41 -9.52
CA ILE A 80 -7.68 -6.05 -10.06
C ILE A 80 -6.71 -5.71 -8.93
N ILE A 81 -7.11 -4.83 -8.02
CA ILE A 81 -6.27 -4.42 -6.89
C ILE A 81 -5.97 -5.60 -5.97
N SER A 82 -6.93 -6.50 -5.76
CA SER A 82 -6.70 -7.75 -5.01
C SER A 82 -5.67 -8.64 -5.69
N ALA A 83 -5.69 -8.76 -7.02
CA ALA A 83 -4.68 -9.50 -7.76
C ALA A 83 -3.28 -8.86 -7.62
N PHE A 84 -3.18 -7.53 -7.71
CA PHE A 84 -1.93 -6.81 -7.45
C PHE A 84 -1.45 -6.98 -6.01
N PHE A 85 -2.35 -6.93 -5.03
CA PHE A 85 -2.08 -7.13 -3.61
C PHE A 85 -1.47 -8.51 -3.35
N VAL A 86 -2.11 -9.58 -3.85
CA VAL A 86 -1.62 -10.96 -3.72
C VAL A 86 -0.28 -11.13 -4.45
N ALA A 87 -0.16 -10.63 -5.68
CA ALA A 87 1.08 -10.71 -6.45
C ALA A 87 2.24 -9.96 -5.75
N HIS A 88 1.97 -8.78 -5.19
CA HIS A 88 2.94 -8.02 -4.43
C HIS A 88 3.39 -8.79 -3.20
N ALA A 89 2.45 -9.31 -2.41
CA ALA A 89 2.72 -10.05 -1.18
C ALA A 89 3.56 -11.30 -1.46
N PHE A 90 3.21 -12.07 -2.50
CA PHE A 90 3.96 -13.24 -2.95
C PHE A 90 5.39 -12.90 -3.39
N LEU A 91 5.59 -11.79 -4.09
CA LEU A 91 6.91 -11.37 -4.53
C LEU A 91 7.74 -10.81 -3.36
N ALA A 92 7.12 -10.04 -2.47
CA ALA A 92 7.78 -9.34 -1.37
C ALA A 92 8.14 -10.26 -0.20
N MET A 93 7.34 -11.31 0.09
CA MET A 93 7.59 -12.23 1.20
C MET A 93 8.93 -12.95 1.11
N ARG A 94 9.50 -13.08 -0.10
CA ARG A 94 10.85 -13.63 -0.33
C ARG A 94 11.97 -12.81 0.31
N LYS A 95 11.67 -11.57 0.76
CA LYS A 95 12.62 -10.68 1.45
C LYS A 95 12.54 -10.80 2.97
N PHE A 96 11.60 -11.56 3.52
CA PHE A 96 11.47 -11.70 4.97
C PHE A 96 12.60 -12.56 5.54
N PRO A 97 13.04 -12.32 6.79
CA PRO A 97 13.91 -13.25 7.49
C PRO A 97 13.22 -14.62 7.56
N ALA A 98 13.82 -15.63 6.93
CA ALA A 98 13.20 -16.94 6.72
C ALA A 98 13.41 -17.93 7.87
N ASN A 99 14.26 -17.58 8.85
CA ASN A 99 14.48 -18.39 10.04
C ASN A 99 14.88 -17.53 11.25
N PHE A 100 14.87 -18.15 12.43
CA PHE A 100 15.19 -17.49 13.70
C PHE A 100 16.58 -16.84 13.68
N GLN A 101 17.59 -17.51 13.13
CA GLN A 101 18.95 -16.97 13.07
C GLN A 101 19.02 -15.69 12.24
N GLN A 102 18.41 -15.66 11.05
CA GLN A 102 18.34 -14.46 10.20
C GLN A 102 17.60 -13.32 10.91
N LEU A 103 16.50 -13.63 11.60
CA LEU A 103 15.75 -12.65 12.38
C LEU A 103 16.59 -12.03 13.49
N MET A 104 17.30 -12.86 14.26
CA MET A 104 18.15 -12.40 15.37
C MET A 104 19.34 -11.59 14.87
N ILE A 105 20.02 -12.04 13.81
CA ILE A 105 21.12 -11.29 13.18
C ILE A 105 20.62 -9.91 12.74
N PHE A 106 19.49 -9.85 12.04
CA PHE A 106 18.96 -8.58 11.57
C PHE A 106 18.57 -7.65 12.72
N LYS A 107 17.88 -8.17 13.75
CA LYS A 107 17.49 -7.40 14.94
C LYS A 107 18.70 -6.80 15.64
N THR A 108 19.74 -7.59 15.88
CA THR A 108 21.01 -7.14 16.49
C THR A 108 21.70 -6.10 15.61
N HIS A 109 21.87 -6.40 14.32
CA HIS A 109 22.52 -5.49 13.37
C HIS A 109 21.81 -4.12 13.29
N LYS A 110 20.48 -4.11 13.19
CA LYS A 110 19.66 -2.88 13.21
C LYS A 110 19.89 -2.07 14.49
N SER A 111 19.94 -2.74 15.64
CA SER A 111 20.13 -2.09 16.95
C SER A 111 21.51 -1.47 17.10
N LEU A 112 22.54 -2.12 16.56
CA LEU A 112 23.92 -1.64 16.61
C LEU A 112 24.18 -0.51 15.60
N MET A 113 23.70 -0.65 14.36
CA MET A 113 23.94 0.33 13.30
C MET A 113 23.24 1.66 13.53
N LYS A 114 22.07 1.65 14.19
CA LYS A 114 21.21 2.84 14.38
C LYS A 114 20.94 3.63 13.08
N HIS A 115 20.95 2.92 11.96
CA HIS A 115 20.81 3.50 10.63
C HIS A 115 19.32 3.64 10.26
N CYS A 116 18.93 4.84 9.84
CA CYS A 116 17.54 5.19 9.53
C CYS A 116 16.93 4.25 8.49
N ASP A 117 17.54 4.09 7.32
CA ASP A 117 16.92 3.31 6.24
C ASP A 117 16.85 1.81 6.58
N THR A 118 17.82 1.30 7.35
CA THR A 118 17.78 -0.09 7.86
C THR A 118 16.60 -0.28 8.81
N THR A 119 16.32 0.72 9.65
CA THR A 119 15.17 0.73 10.56
C THR A 119 13.85 0.89 9.81
N LEU A 120 13.79 1.73 8.78
CA LEU A 120 12.60 1.86 7.93
C LEU A 120 12.27 0.54 7.21
N TRP A 121 13.27 -0.20 6.73
CA TRP A 121 13.03 -1.52 6.14
C TRP A 121 12.42 -2.50 7.15
N TRP A 122 12.87 -2.45 8.41
CA TRP A 122 12.30 -3.27 9.49
C TRP A 122 10.82 -2.95 9.73
N ILE A 123 10.47 -1.65 9.74
CA ILE A 123 9.08 -1.21 9.85
C ILE A 123 8.27 -1.67 8.63
N GLN A 124 8.83 -1.57 7.42
CA GLN A 124 8.18 -2.05 6.19
C GLN A 124 7.93 -3.56 6.24
N PHE A 125 8.87 -4.35 6.77
CA PHE A 125 8.69 -5.78 7.02
C PHE A 125 7.52 -6.04 7.97
N LEU A 126 7.50 -5.40 9.14
CA LEU A 126 6.44 -5.61 10.15
C LEU A 126 5.07 -5.19 9.64
N THR A 127 4.97 -4.01 9.01
CA THR A 127 3.73 -3.51 8.43
C THR A 127 3.26 -4.37 7.26
N GLY A 128 4.18 -4.84 6.41
CA GLY A 128 3.86 -5.75 5.31
C GLY A 128 3.33 -7.09 5.81
N PHE A 129 3.91 -7.62 6.90
CA PHE A 129 3.40 -8.81 7.57
C PHE A 129 1.99 -8.59 8.13
N ALA A 130 1.74 -7.47 8.82
CA ALA A 130 0.42 -7.12 9.33
C ALA A 130 -0.64 -6.97 8.21
N LEU A 131 -0.25 -6.39 7.07
CA LEU A 131 -1.15 -6.20 5.92
C LEU A 131 -1.64 -7.51 5.30
N PHE A 132 -0.93 -8.64 5.43
CA PHE A 132 -1.48 -9.93 5.01
C PHE A 132 -2.84 -10.24 5.64
N PHE A 133 -3.05 -9.79 6.86
CA PHE A 133 -4.29 -10.01 7.59
C PHE A 133 -5.23 -8.82 7.40
N LEU A 134 -4.75 -7.61 7.72
CA LEU A 134 -5.57 -6.40 7.69
C LEU A 134 -6.02 -6.03 6.28
N GLY A 135 -5.09 -6.01 5.31
CA GLY A 135 -5.38 -5.69 3.93
C GLY A 135 -6.28 -6.73 3.28
N SER A 136 -6.06 -8.02 3.54
CA SER A 136 -6.92 -9.10 3.02
C SER A 136 -8.34 -9.00 3.57
N ALA A 137 -8.50 -8.80 4.89
CA ALA A 137 -9.82 -8.64 5.50
C ALA A 137 -10.58 -7.46 4.88
N HIS A 138 -9.91 -6.31 4.72
CA HIS A 138 -10.49 -5.14 4.08
C HIS A 138 -10.92 -5.41 2.62
N LEU A 139 -10.02 -5.95 1.79
CA LEU A 139 -10.30 -6.23 0.39
C LEU A 139 -11.44 -7.24 0.20
N VAL A 140 -11.51 -8.26 1.05
CA VAL A 140 -12.61 -9.25 1.05
C VAL A 140 -13.93 -8.59 1.42
N THR A 141 -13.96 -7.80 2.50
CA THR A 141 -15.17 -7.05 2.89
C THR A 141 -15.64 -6.14 1.76
N ILE A 142 -14.75 -5.39 1.13
CA ILE A 142 -15.11 -4.49 0.04
C ILE A 142 -15.55 -5.25 -1.21
N LEU A 143 -14.94 -6.39 -1.54
CA LEU A 143 -15.34 -7.22 -2.68
C LEU A 143 -16.80 -7.66 -2.54
N PHE A 144 -17.19 -8.17 -1.37
CA PHE A 144 -18.56 -8.66 -1.11
C PHE A 144 -19.61 -7.56 -0.95
N ASN A 145 -19.20 -6.31 -0.75
CA ASN A 145 -20.08 -5.14 -0.64
C ASN A 145 -19.90 -4.14 -1.79
N SER A 146 -19.18 -4.54 -2.85
CA SER A 146 -18.68 -3.61 -3.88
C SER A 146 -19.77 -2.94 -4.71
N THR A 147 -20.97 -3.52 -4.76
CA THR A 147 -22.12 -2.97 -5.50
C THR A 147 -22.96 -2.01 -4.67
N ASP A 148 -22.67 -1.83 -3.38
CA ASP A 148 -23.44 -1.01 -2.45
C ASP A 148 -22.53 -0.04 -1.66
N ILE A 149 -21.52 0.50 -2.35
CA ILE A 149 -20.64 1.52 -1.77
C ILE A 149 -21.35 2.87 -1.85
N ASN A 150 -21.75 3.38 -0.70
CA ASN A 150 -22.21 4.76 -0.53
C ASN A 150 -21.83 5.24 0.87
N ALA A 151 -22.07 6.52 1.19
CA ALA A 151 -21.66 7.08 2.46
C ALA A 151 -22.33 6.38 3.66
N LEU A 152 -23.64 6.10 3.57
CA LEU A 152 -24.40 5.54 4.69
C LEU A 152 -23.97 4.11 4.97
N THR A 153 -23.89 3.26 3.94
CA THR A 153 -23.44 1.87 4.09
C THR A 153 -21.98 1.80 4.53
N SER A 154 -21.15 2.76 4.11
CA SER A 154 -19.77 2.85 4.57
C SER A 154 -19.68 3.26 6.04
N ALA A 155 -20.46 4.24 6.48
CA ALA A 155 -20.51 4.66 7.88
C ALA A 155 -21.09 3.58 8.80
N ALA A 156 -22.15 2.89 8.37
CA ALA A 156 -22.73 1.76 9.10
C ALA A 156 -21.68 0.66 9.37
N ARG A 157 -20.79 0.37 8.41
CA ARG A 157 -19.69 -0.60 8.62
C ARG A 157 -18.73 -0.20 9.75
N PHE A 158 -18.48 1.09 9.97
CA PHE A 158 -17.62 1.52 11.08
C PHE A 158 -18.23 1.20 12.44
N VAL A 159 -19.55 1.41 12.59
CA VAL A 159 -20.24 1.33 13.89
C VAL A 159 -20.99 0.01 14.06
N GLU A 160 -22.00 -0.26 13.23
CA GLU A 160 -22.78 -1.51 13.27
C GLU A 160 -21.91 -2.73 12.92
N GLY A 161 -20.98 -2.56 11.97
CA GLY A 161 -20.01 -3.59 11.61
C GLY A 161 -18.89 -3.78 12.64
N ASN A 162 -18.78 -2.91 13.65
CA ASN A 162 -17.72 -2.90 14.66
C ASN A 162 -16.30 -2.92 14.05
N LEU A 163 -16.10 -2.13 12.99
CA LEU A 163 -14.83 -2.05 12.24
C LEU A 163 -14.05 -0.75 12.45
N ALA A 164 -14.50 0.15 13.32
CA ALA A 164 -13.83 1.43 13.56
C ALA A 164 -12.34 1.26 13.94
N GLU A 165 -12.05 0.45 14.96
CA GLU A 165 -10.67 0.21 15.41
C GLU A 165 -9.85 -0.50 14.33
N PHE A 166 -10.49 -1.42 13.59
CA PHE A 166 -9.87 -2.12 12.48
C PHE A 166 -9.38 -1.13 11.41
N TYR A 167 -10.22 -0.19 10.99
CA TYR A 167 -9.87 0.80 9.97
C TYR A 167 -8.79 1.78 10.45
N LEU A 168 -8.87 2.24 11.70
CA LEU A 168 -7.84 3.12 12.28
C LEU A 168 -6.46 2.45 12.31
N VAL A 169 -6.38 1.18 12.71
CA VAL A 169 -5.12 0.41 12.72
C VAL A 169 -4.65 0.15 11.29
N LEU A 170 -5.55 -0.26 10.39
CA LEU A 170 -5.23 -0.49 8.99
C LEU A 170 -4.65 0.77 8.34
N LEU A 171 -5.24 1.95 8.59
CA LEU A 171 -4.77 3.23 8.06
C LEU A 171 -3.31 3.49 8.45
N VAL A 172 -2.97 3.41 9.74
CA VAL A 172 -1.60 3.65 10.22
C VAL A 172 -0.62 2.66 9.60
N VAL A 173 -0.95 1.37 9.60
CA VAL A 173 -0.09 0.31 9.05
C VAL A 173 0.13 0.50 7.55
N MET A 174 -0.94 0.78 6.81
CA MET A 174 -0.92 0.97 5.36
C MET A 174 -0.12 2.22 4.97
N VAL A 175 -0.35 3.36 5.64
CA VAL A 175 0.37 4.63 5.37
C VAL A 175 1.87 4.46 5.60
N LEU A 176 2.26 3.82 6.70
CA LEU A 176 3.67 3.52 6.97
C LEU A 176 4.26 2.59 5.91
N HIS A 177 3.56 1.52 5.55
CA HIS A 177 4.06 0.57 4.55
C HIS A 177 4.24 1.23 3.18
N ALA A 178 3.21 1.95 2.71
CA ALA A 178 3.19 2.57 1.39
C ALA A 178 4.21 3.73 1.28
N SER A 179 4.31 4.58 2.30
CA SER A 179 5.30 5.68 2.30
C SER A 179 6.74 5.18 2.26
N ILE A 180 7.09 4.21 3.12
CA ILE A 180 8.43 3.61 3.15
C ILE A 180 8.70 2.87 1.83
N GLY A 181 7.73 2.11 1.35
CA GLY A 181 7.81 1.35 0.10
C GLY A 181 8.06 2.25 -1.11
N LEU A 182 7.28 3.33 -1.25
CA LEU A 182 7.42 4.26 -2.37
C LEU A 182 8.77 4.98 -2.33
N TYR A 183 9.18 5.48 -1.17
CA TYR A 183 10.52 6.06 -0.97
C TYR A 183 11.61 5.08 -1.44
N ARG A 184 11.53 3.82 -1.00
CA ARG A 184 12.51 2.78 -1.33
C ARG A 184 12.51 2.38 -2.80
N VAL A 185 11.35 2.35 -3.46
CA VAL A 185 11.24 2.12 -4.91
C VAL A 185 11.90 3.27 -5.67
N ILE A 186 11.64 4.52 -5.28
CA ILE A 186 12.22 5.70 -5.94
C ILE A 186 13.74 5.67 -5.84
N ILE A 187 14.33 5.54 -4.65
CA ILE A 187 15.80 5.55 -4.49
C ILE A 187 16.48 4.33 -5.12
N LYS A 188 15.73 3.26 -5.39
CA LYS A 188 16.25 2.02 -5.99
C LYS A 188 16.34 2.12 -7.51
N TRP A 189 15.37 2.78 -8.14
CA TRP A 189 15.24 2.80 -9.60
C TRP A 189 15.54 4.15 -10.24
N ILE A 190 15.47 5.25 -9.47
CA ILE A 190 15.82 6.57 -9.97
C ILE A 190 17.31 6.85 -9.66
N PRO A 191 18.12 7.20 -10.67
CA PRO A 191 19.51 7.60 -10.44
C PRO A 191 19.56 8.93 -9.67
N LEU A 192 20.07 8.89 -8.45
CA LEU A 192 20.21 10.05 -7.54
C LEU A 192 21.69 10.40 -7.30
N GLU A 193 22.57 9.93 -8.16
CA GLU A 193 23.99 10.29 -8.18
C GLU A 193 24.16 11.81 -8.43
N ALA A 194 25.24 12.35 -7.88
CA ALA A 194 25.64 13.73 -8.01
C ALA A 194 27.18 13.79 -7.96
N SER A 195 27.74 14.97 -8.20
CA SER A 195 29.20 15.13 -8.24
C SER A 195 29.90 14.82 -6.91
N THR A 196 29.18 14.80 -5.79
CA THR A 196 29.71 14.39 -4.48
C THR A 196 28.69 13.54 -3.72
N THR A 197 29.19 12.66 -2.84
CA THR A 197 28.36 11.83 -1.95
C THR A 197 27.42 12.68 -1.10
N ALA A 198 27.88 13.83 -0.60
CA ALA A 198 27.05 14.76 0.16
C ALA A 198 25.83 15.25 -0.63
N LYS A 199 26.02 15.63 -1.91
CA LYS A 199 24.93 16.07 -2.79
C LYS A 199 23.95 14.94 -3.09
N SER A 200 24.43 13.71 -3.31
CA SER A 200 23.55 12.54 -3.48
C SER A 200 22.73 12.24 -2.22
N ASN A 201 23.31 12.39 -1.04
CA ASN A 201 22.61 12.20 0.23
C ASN A 201 21.53 13.27 0.45
N ILE A 202 21.78 14.51 0.04
CA ILE A 202 20.74 15.57 0.04
C ILE A 202 19.59 15.20 -0.90
N LYS A 203 19.87 14.76 -2.13
CA LYS A 203 18.82 14.30 -3.06
C LYS A 203 17.97 13.18 -2.45
N ARG A 204 18.60 12.14 -1.89
CA ARG A 204 17.91 11.03 -1.22
C ARG A 204 17.07 11.49 -0.02
N ARG A 205 17.61 12.41 0.79
CA ARG A 205 16.88 13.03 1.91
C ARG A 205 15.66 13.80 1.44
N ASN A 206 15.78 14.60 0.39
CA ASN A 206 14.67 15.39 -0.14
C ASN A 206 13.55 14.50 -0.68
N VAL A 207 13.89 13.43 -1.41
CA VAL A 207 12.91 12.43 -1.85
C VAL A 207 12.19 11.80 -0.66
N LYS A 208 12.94 11.42 0.39
CA LYS A 208 12.36 10.87 1.62
C LYS A 208 11.38 11.84 2.25
N ILE A 209 11.79 13.09 2.46
CA ILE A 209 10.93 14.12 3.06
C ILE A 209 9.68 14.31 2.21
N ALA A 210 9.82 14.47 0.89
CA ALA A 210 8.68 14.67 0.00
C ALA A 210 7.65 13.53 0.08
N VAL A 211 8.11 12.27 -0.04
CA VAL A 211 7.24 11.10 0.04
C VAL A 211 6.56 11.01 1.39
N PHE A 212 7.31 11.11 2.48
CA PHE A 212 6.74 11.01 3.82
C PHE A 212 5.78 12.15 4.12
N SER A 213 6.08 13.39 3.72
CA SER A 213 5.17 14.52 3.90
C SER A 213 3.84 14.28 3.19
N VAL A 214 3.84 13.83 1.94
CA VAL A 214 2.60 13.53 1.20
C VAL A 214 1.76 12.48 1.93
N PHE A 215 2.37 11.36 2.31
CA PHE A 215 1.64 10.27 2.97
C PHE A 215 1.19 10.61 4.39
N ILE A 216 1.98 11.37 5.16
CA ILE A 216 1.60 11.78 6.51
C ILE A 216 0.46 12.80 6.44
N ILE A 217 0.52 13.78 5.54
CA ILE A 217 -0.55 14.78 5.38
C ILE A 217 -1.85 14.07 4.98
N LEU A 218 -1.82 13.22 3.94
CA LEU A 218 -3.00 12.47 3.53
C LEU A 218 -3.46 11.48 4.62
N GLY A 219 -2.53 10.86 5.34
CA GLY A 219 -2.85 9.97 6.46
C GLY A 219 -3.56 10.69 7.61
N VAL A 220 -3.16 11.93 7.94
CA VAL A 220 -3.85 12.76 8.94
C VAL A 220 -5.24 13.16 8.44
N ILE A 221 -5.37 13.55 7.17
CA ILE A 221 -6.67 13.88 6.57
C ILE A 221 -7.61 12.65 6.62
N ALA A 222 -7.12 11.48 6.21
CA ALA A 222 -7.88 10.24 6.26
C ALA A 222 -8.23 9.83 7.70
N PHE A 223 -7.33 10.05 8.66
CA PHE A 223 -7.58 9.78 10.07
C PHE A 223 -8.70 10.68 10.61
N ILE A 224 -8.73 11.96 10.24
CA ILE A 224 -9.85 12.86 10.58
C ILE A 224 -11.15 12.36 9.91
N ALA A 225 -11.07 11.92 8.64
CA ALA A 225 -12.21 11.36 7.93
C ALA A 225 -12.77 10.10 8.61
N ASP A 226 -11.94 9.23 9.16
CA ASP A 226 -12.38 8.05 9.94
C ASP A 226 -13.24 8.45 11.15
N PHE A 227 -12.92 9.56 11.84
CA PHE A 227 -13.81 10.07 12.89
C PHE A 227 -15.12 10.63 12.35
N THR A 228 -15.12 11.22 11.15
CA THR A 228 -16.36 11.62 10.46
C THR A 228 -17.20 10.40 10.10
N TRP A 229 -16.60 9.31 9.62
CA TRP A 229 -17.29 8.05 9.36
C TRP A 229 -17.93 7.47 10.63
N ILE A 230 -17.19 7.45 11.74
CA ILE A 230 -17.70 7.00 13.05
C ILE A 230 -18.85 7.88 13.53
N ALA A 231 -18.71 9.21 13.42
CA ALA A 231 -19.74 10.15 13.85
C ALA A 231 -21.03 9.98 13.03
N LEU A 232 -20.91 9.87 11.71
CA LEU A 232 -22.03 9.60 10.81
C LEU A 232 -22.69 8.26 11.16
N GLY A 233 -21.91 7.19 11.35
CA GLY A 233 -22.44 5.87 11.68
C GLY A 233 -23.18 5.80 13.02
N LYS A 234 -22.83 6.65 13.99
CA LYS A 234 -23.56 6.77 15.27
C LYS A 234 -24.87 7.54 15.16
N SER A 235 -25.07 8.27 14.07
CA SER A 235 -26.27 9.07 13.81
C SER A 235 -27.28 8.39 12.89
N LEU A 236 -26.92 7.23 12.31
CA LEU A 236 -27.82 6.34 11.59
C LEU A 236 -28.73 5.62 12.59
#